data_AF-A0A7S1UTN6-F1
#
_entry.id   AF-A0A7S1UTN6-F1
#
_cell.length_a   1.000
_cell.length_b   1.000
_cell.length_c   1.000
_cell.angle_alpha   90.00
_cell.angle_beta   90.00
_cell.angle_gamma   90.00
#
_symmetry.space_group_name_H-M   'P 1'
#
loop_
_entity.id
_entity.type
_entity.pdbx_description
1 polymer ?
#
loop_
_entity_poly.entity_id
_entity_poly.type
_entity_poly.pdbx_seq_one_letter_code
_entity_poly.pdbx_strand_id
1 'polypeptide(L)'
;SVGTTQMTVRIRFHGVKPSNDPVQILAGQGGALVRLSSELTDHLISPSAKLSKWKTPLRPKAAGVITPLGERDVIPGTNKIIYQLILTYEFTQEEAGSLTPRAPALQGVLYESAFESQLMMLFNGDKKCLGFADAYPSEIKVPKGQVVIRLQVRHDDVAMLEKLKDTTLWL
;
A
#
# COMPACT_ATOMS: atom_id res chain seq x y z
N SER A 1 31.33 -2.28 32.83
CA SER A 1 31.28 -3.75 32.85
C SER A 1 30.61 -4.16 34.15
N VAL A 2 29.40 -4.74 34.13
CA VAL A 2 28.60 -5.02 35.33
C VAL A 2 28.49 -6.53 35.53
N GLY A 3 29.57 -7.16 36.02
CA GLY A 3 29.59 -8.51 36.60
C GLY A 3 29.28 -9.71 35.68
N THR A 4 29.56 -10.92 36.20
CA THR A 4 29.21 -12.21 35.58
C THR A 4 27.78 -12.59 35.99
N THR A 5 26.91 -12.89 35.02
CA THR A 5 25.52 -13.33 35.29
C THR A 5 25.25 -14.66 34.59
N GLN A 6 24.64 -15.60 35.31
CA GLN A 6 24.12 -16.84 34.73
C GLN A 6 22.61 -16.72 34.51
N MET A 7 22.14 -17.00 33.29
CA MET A 7 20.73 -17.01 32.94
C MET A 7 20.34 -18.40 32.40
N THR A 8 19.22 -18.92 32.88
CA THR A 8 18.57 -20.09 32.29
C THR A 8 17.37 -19.63 31.47
N VAL A 9 17.35 -19.96 30.18
CA VAL A 9 16.23 -19.68 29.27
C VAL A 9 15.53 -20.99 28.95
N ARG A 10 14.21 -21.00 29.02
CA ARG A 10 13.38 -22.09 28.50
C ARG A 10 12.46 -21.53 27.42
N ILE A 11 12.44 -22.19 26.27
CA ILE A 11 11.58 -21.84 25.14
C ILE A 11 10.53 -22.93 25.01
N ARG A 12 9.25 -22.54 24.93
CA ARG A 12 8.15 -23.42 24.56
C ARG A 12 7.47 -22.83 23.34
N PHE A 13 7.26 -23.67 22.34
CA PHE A 13 6.56 -23.29 21.13
C PHE A 13 5.06 -23.54 21.30
N HIS A 14 4.27 -22.54 20.94
CA HIS A 14 2.82 -22.58 20.95
C HIS A 14 2.34 -22.11 19.58
N GLY A 15 1.24 -22.67 19.09
CA GLY A 15 0.67 -22.18 17.84
C GLY A 15 -0.36 -23.14 17.25
N VAL A 16 -1.43 -22.55 16.73
CA VAL A 16 -2.44 -23.25 15.93
C VAL A 16 -2.44 -22.60 14.56
N LYS A 17 -2.32 -23.40 13.50
CA LYS A 17 -2.29 -22.92 12.12
C LYS A 17 -3.61 -23.20 11.42
N PRO A 18 -4.17 -22.23 10.69
CA PRO A 18 -5.29 -22.49 9.79
C PRO A 18 -4.83 -23.18 8.51
N SER A 19 -5.71 -23.97 7.91
CA SER A 19 -5.50 -24.59 6.60
C SER A 19 -5.41 -23.57 5.46
N ASN A 20 -5.96 -22.37 5.68
CA ASN A 20 -6.03 -21.29 4.71
C ASN A 20 -5.50 -20.02 5.37
N ASP A 21 -4.46 -19.43 4.78
CA ASP A 21 -3.91 -18.15 5.19
C ASP A 21 -3.53 -17.33 3.95
N PRO A 22 -4.23 -16.21 3.65
CA PRO A 22 -5.31 -15.63 4.43
C PRO A 22 -6.63 -16.40 4.34
N VAL A 23 -7.46 -16.33 5.38
CA VAL A 23 -8.86 -16.79 5.34
C VAL A 23 -9.67 -15.85 4.47
N GLN A 24 -10.30 -16.39 3.42
CA GLN A 24 -11.10 -15.62 2.47
C GLN A 24 -12.55 -16.10 2.50
N ILE A 25 -13.49 -15.15 2.58
CA ILE A 25 -14.93 -15.41 2.49
C ILE A 25 -15.43 -14.66 1.26
N LEU A 26 -15.92 -15.41 0.27
CA LEU A 26 -16.46 -14.84 -0.96
C LEU A 26 -17.97 -14.61 -0.81
N ALA A 27 -18.44 -13.45 -1.28
CA ALA A 27 -19.87 -13.15 -1.30
C ALA A 27 -20.62 -14.21 -2.13
N GLY A 28 -21.75 -14.70 -1.60
CA GLY A 28 -22.59 -15.70 -2.25
C GLY A 28 -22.13 -17.16 -2.09
N GLN A 29 -20.98 -17.43 -1.43
CA GLN A 29 -20.49 -18.81 -1.23
C GLN A 29 -20.90 -19.46 0.11
N GLY A 30 -21.78 -18.82 0.89
CA GLY A 30 -22.35 -19.38 2.12
C GLY A 30 -21.39 -19.47 3.32
N GLY A 31 -20.08 -19.53 3.11
CA GLY A 31 -19.06 -19.52 4.16
C GLY A 31 -17.69 -20.01 3.68
N ALA A 32 -16.71 -20.04 4.57
CA ALA A 32 -15.40 -20.64 4.32
C ALA A 32 -15.08 -21.67 5.39
N LEU A 33 -14.71 -22.89 4.98
CA LEU A 33 -14.24 -23.92 5.90
C LEU A 33 -12.78 -23.62 6.27
N VAL A 34 -12.52 -23.45 7.57
CA VAL A 34 -11.16 -23.27 8.11
C VAL A 34 -10.85 -24.44 9.03
N ARG A 35 -9.93 -25.31 8.63
CA ARG A 35 -9.42 -26.38 9.50
C ARG A 35 -8.25 -25.85 10.30
N LEU A 36 -8.19 -26.18 11.58
CA LEU A 36 -7.13 -25.76 12.48
C LEU A 36 -6.29 -26.97 12.88
N SER A 37 -4.96 -26.84 12.87
CA SER A 37 -4.04 -27.88 13.33
C SER A 37 -3.03 -27.33 14.34
N SER A 38 -2.67 -28.16 15.32
CA SER A 38 -1.56 -27.96 16.23
C SER A 38 -0.63 -29.15 16.12
N GLU A 39 0.65 -28.91 15.84
CA GLU A 39 1.63 -29.98 15.59
C GLU A 39 2.40 -30.40 16.84
N LEU A 40 2.41 -29.58 17.89
CA LEU A 40 3.32 -29.76 19.03
C LEU A 40 2.60 -30.17 20.31
N THR A 41 1.49 -29.50 20.63
CA THR A 41 0.77 -29.69 21.88
C THR A 41 -0.70 -29.33 21.73
N ASP A 42 -1.55 -29.92 22.55
CA ASP A 42 -2.96 -29.54 22.61
C ASP A 42 -3.14 -28.11 23.11
N HIS A 43 -4.11 -27.41 22.52
CA HIS A 43 -4.39 -26.02 22.80
C HIS A 43 -5.91 -25.80 22.92
N LEU A 44 -6.32 -25.06 23.96
CA LEU A 44 -7.66 -24.52 24.05
C LEU A 44 -7.75 -23.31 23.12
N ILE A 45 -8.72 -23.31 22.21
CA ILE A 45 -8.89 -22.25 21.20
C ILE A 45 -10.24 -21.55 21.30
N SER A 46 -10.26 -20.26 20.98
CA SER A 46 -11.47 -19.44 20.85
C SER A 46 -11.29 -18.47 19.68
N PRO A 47 -11.50 -18.92 18.42
CA PRO A 47 -11.30 -18.08 17.24
C PRO A 47 -12.24 -16.88 17.23
N SER A 48 -11.75 -15.71 16.82
CA SER A 48 -12.57 -14.51 16.61
C SER A 48 -12.11 -13.75 15.37
N ALA A 49 -13.06 -13.12 14.66
CA ALA A 49 -12.79 -12.34 13.46
C ALA A 49 -13.65 -11.07 13.44
N LYS A 50 -13.09 -9.97 12.93
CA LYS A 50 -13.77 -8.69 12.78
C LYS A 50 -13.40 -8.05 11.45
N LEU A 51 -14.39 -7.56 10.71
CA LEU A 51 -14.17 -6.72 9.54
C LEU A 51 -14.17 -5.27 9.99
N SER A 52 -12.99 -4.67 10.15
CA SER A 52 -12.81 -3.30 10.65
C SER A 52 -12.46 -2.30 9.56
N LYS A 53 -12.11 -2.76 8.36
CA LYS A 53 -11.67 -1.93 7.25
C LYS A 53 -12.43 -2.30 5.99
N TRP A 54 -12.79 -1.27 5.23
CA TRP A 54 -13.35 -1.40 3.89
C TRP A 54 -12.27 -1.04 2.88
N LYS A 55 -12.19 -1.78 1.76
CA LYS A 55 -11.25 -1.50 0.68
C LYS A 55 -11.99 -1.20 -0.60
N THR A 56 -11.68 -0.08 -1.24
CA THR A 56 -12.34 0.30 -2.51
C THR A 56 -11.31 0.51 -3.62
N PRO A 57 -11.49 -0.12 -4.79
CA PRO A 57 -10.65 0.16 -5.94
C PRO A 57 -11.02 1.51 -6.57
N LEU A 58 -10.02 2.31 -6.90
CA LEU A 58 -10.15 3.61 -7.52
C LEU A 58 -9.32 3.67 -8.80
N ARG A 59 -9.99 3.87 -9.93
CA ARG A 59 -9.35 4.03 -11.24
C ARG A 59 -8.94 5.48 -11.47
N PRO A 60 -7.90 5.73 -12.28
CA PRO A 60 -7.52 7.09 -12.61
C PRO A 60 -8.64 7.76 -13.42
N LYS A 61 -8.84 9.06 -13.19
CA LYS A 61 -9.90 9.85 -13.85
C LYS A 61 -9.70 9.94 -15.37
N ALA A 62 -8.46 9.93 -15.81
CA ALA A 62 -8.05 9.93 -17.21
C ALA A 62 -6.75 9.13 -17.33
N ALA A 63 -6.38 8.75 -18.55
CA ALA A 63 -5.10 8.12 -18.83
C ALA A 63 -3.96 8.98 -18.27
N GLY A 64 -3.00 8.34 -17.60
CA GLY A 64 -1.89 9.04 -16.99
C GLY A 64 -1.05 9.80 -18.03
N VAL A 65 -0.59 10.98 -17.64
CA VAL A 65 0.20 11.85 -18.51
C VAL A 65 1.68 11.61 -18.23
N ILE A 66 2.44 11.26 -19.26
CA ILE A 66 3.90 11.13 -19.18
C ILE A 66 4.53 12.42 -19.71
N THR A 67 5.44 12.99 -18.92
CA THR A 67 6.18 14.21 -19.31
C THR A 67 7.64 14.08 -18.89
N PRO A 68 8.59 14.66 -19.66
CA PRO A 68 9.96 14.79 -19.20
C PRO A 68 10.01 15.73 -17.99
N LEU A 69 10.89 15.42 -17.03
CA LEU A 69 11.23 16.35 -15.96
C LEU A 69 12.24 17.41 -16.44
N GLY A 70 12.49 18.42 -15.60
CA GLY A 70 13.36 19.54 -15.93
C GLY A 70 14.85 19.20 -15.90
N GLU A 71 15.70 20.21 -16.13
CA GLU A 71 17.16 20.07 -16.26
C GLU A 71 17.85 19.42 -15.06
N ARG A 72 17.28 19.54 -13.85
CA ARG A 72 17.79 18.91 -12.64
C ARG A 72 17.69 17.38 -12.69
N ASP A 73 16.71 16.85 -13.42
CA ASP A 73 16.35 15.43 -13.44
C ASP A 73 16.95 14.73 -14.67
N VAL A 74 18.19 15.10 -15.01
CA VAL A 74 19.02 14.46 -16.04
C VAL A 74 20.16 13.71 -15.36
N ILE A 75 20.32 12.41 -15.68
CA ILE A 75 21.34 11.55 -15.06
C ILE A 75 22.73 12.01 -15.54
N PRO A 76 23.62 12.45 -14.62
CA PRO A 76 24.96 12.91 -14.98
C PRO A 76 25.74 11.84 -15.76
N GLY A 77 26.45 12.25 -16.81
CA GLY A 77 27.31 11.38 -17.61
C GLY A 77 26.61 10.50 -18.64
N THR A 78 25.28 10.44 -18.67
CA THR A 78 24.53 9.62 -19.65
C THR A 78 23.57 10.42 -20.54
N ASN A 79 23.33 11.70 -20.24
CA ASN A 79 22.31 12.55 -20.86
C ASN A 79 20.89 11.95 -20.86
N LYS A 80 20.62 10.93 -20.02
CA LYS A 80 19.29 10.35 -19.87
C LYS A 80 18.40 11.25 -19.04
N ILE A 81 17.24 11.61 -19.61
CA ILE A 81 16.22 12.41 -18.94
C ILE A 81 15.30 11.49 -18.14
N ILE A 82 15.01 11.83 -16.89
CA ILE A 82 14.00 11.13 -16.10
C ILE A 82 12.61 11.65 -16.48
N TYR A 83 11.69 10.75 -16.76
CA TYR A 83 10.30 11.06 -17.03
C TYR A 83 9.45 10.88 -15.77
N GLN A 84 8.31 11.56 -15.74
CA GLN A 84 7.28 11.33 -14.73
C GLN A 84 5.97 10.91 -15.39
N LEU A 85 5.30 9.93 -14.79
CA LEU A 85 3.90 9.61 -15.00
C LEU A 85 3.09 10.21 -13.85
N ILE A 86 2.04 10.96 -14.18
CA ILE A 86 1.08 11.47 -13.19
C ILE A 86 -0.27 10.82 -13.42
N LEU A 87 -0.77 10.15 -12.39
CA LEU A 87 -2.12 9.58 -12.32
C LEU A 87 -2.93 10.37 -11.31
N THR A 88 -4.10 10.84 -11.73
CA THR A 88 -5.02 11.62 -10.88
C THR A 88 -6.27 10.80 -10.60
N TYR A 89 -6.60 10.68 -9.32
CA TYR A 89 -7.76 9.96 -8.83
C TYR A 89 -8.63 10.92 -8.04
N GLU A 90 -9.94 10.86 -8.26
CA GLU A 90 -10.90 11.76 -7.61
C GLU A 90 -12.05 10.95 -7.04
N PHE A 91 -12.47 11.28 -5.83
CA PHE A 91 -13.64 10.71 -5.18
C PHE A 91 -14.21 11.68 -4.15
N THR A 92 -15.45 11.44 -3.74
CA THR A 92 -16.11 12.19 -2.67
C THR A 92 -16.09 11.35 -1.39
N GLN A 93 -15.50 11.91 -0.34
CA GLN A 93 -15.54 11.35 1.00
C GLN A 93 -16.84 11.79 1.67
N GLU A 94 -17.76 10.85 1.93
CA GLU A 94 -19.09 11.14 2.49
C GLU A 94 -19.05 11.56 3.97
N GLU A 95 -18.09 11.03 4.73
CA GLU A 95 -17.91 11.28 6.16
C GLU A 95 -16.44 11.46 6.50
N ALA A 96 -16.12 12.35 7.43
CA ALA A 96 -14.74 12.53 7.88
C ALA A 96 -14.21 11.23 8.48
N GLY A 97 -13.00 10.85 8.11
CA GLY A 97 -12.41 9.59 8.55
C GLY A 97 -10.94 9.52 8.21
N SER A 98 -10.42 8.31 8.20
CA SER A 98 -9.05 8.05 7.81
C SER A 98 -8.99 7.02 6.70
N LEU A 99 -8.03 7.17 5.80
CA LEU A 99 -7.82 6.26 4.68
C LEU A 99 -6.33 5.99 4.47
N THR A 100 -6.00 4.89 3.79
CA THR A 100 -4.61 4.53 3.48
C THR A 100 -4.52 4.20 1.99
N PRO A 101 -4.09 5.15 1.15
CA PRO A 101 -4.00 4.92 -0.29
C PRO A 101 -2.86 3.95 -0.59
N ARG A 102 -3.17 2.95 -1.43
CA ARG A 102 -2.26 1.86 -1.79
C ARG A 102 -2.20 1.66 -3.29
N ALA A 103 -0.99 1.49 -3.80
CA ALA A 103 -0.69 0.99 -5.13
C ALA A 103 0.08 -0.32 -4.98
N PRO A 104 -0.60 -1.47 -4.83
CA PRO A 104 0.07 -2.74 -4.53
C PRO A 104 1.15 -3.15 -5.54
N ALA A 105 1.06 -2.68 -6.79
CA ALA A 105 2.05 -2.97 -7.83
C ALA A 105 3.40 -2.26 -7.63
N LEU A 106 3.44 -1.19 -6.83
CA LEU A 106 4.64 -0.37 -6.62
C LEU A 106 5.16 -0.48 -5.17
N GLN A 107 4.26 -0.75 -4.23
CA GLN A 107 4.52 -0.70 -2.79
C GLN A 107 5.10 -2.00 -2.22
N GLY A 108 5.64 -1.91 -1.00
CA GLY A 108 6.27 -3.04 -0.31
C GLY A 108 7.78 -3.16 -0.55
N VAL A 109 8.34 -2.31 -1.41
CA VAL A 109 9.77 -2.16 -1.67
C VAL A 109 10.12 -0.68 -1.77
N LEU A 110 11.34 -0.32 -1.40
CA LEU A 110 11.82 1.06 -1.49
C LEU A 110 13.06 1.15 -2.37
N TYR A 111 14.17 0.54 -1.93
CA TYR A 111 15.45 0.59 -2.66
C TYR A 111 15.56 -0.47 -3.76
N GLU A 112 14.76 -1.54 -3.64
CA GLU A 112 14.65 -2.63 -4.61
C GLU A 112 13.59 -2.33 -5.69
N SER A 113 12.94 -1.16 -5.60
CA SER A 113 11.97 -0.72 -6.59
C SER A 113 12.64 -0.55 -7.95
N ALA A 114 11.97 -1.06 -9.00
CA ALA A 114 12.37 -0.79 -10.38
C ALA A 114 12.09 0.66 -10.83
N PHE A 115 11.34 1.43 -10.03
CA PHE A 115 11.00 2.83 -10.29
C PHE A 115 11.68 3.74 -9.26
N GLU A 116 12.12 4.94 -9.65
CA GLU A 116 12.84 5.82 -8.72
C GLU A 116 11.91 6.62 -7.79
N SER A 117 10.60 6.60 -8.04
CA SER A 117 9.61 7.26 -7.17
C SER A 117 8.21 6.67 -7.36
N GLN A 118 7.42 6.65 -6.28
CA GLN A 118 6.01 6.23 -6.27
C GLN A 118 5.16 7.12 -5.36
N LEU A 119 5.51 8.41 -5.27
CA LEU A 119 4.93 9.34 -4.32
C LEU A 119 3.46 9.63 -4.62
N MET A 120 2.61 9.48 -3.62
CA MET A 120 1.21 9.87 -3.62
C MET A 120 1.01 11.12 -2.78
N MET A 121 0.27 12.08 -3.33
CA MET A 121 -0.10 13.32 -2.66
C MET A 121 -1.62 13.45 -2.64
N LEU A 122 -2.17 13.76 -1.47
CA LEU A 122 -3.61 13.85 -1.25
C LEU A 122 -3.99 15.30 -1.01
N PHE A 123 -5.04 15.75 -1.69
CA PHE A 123 -5.54 17.12 -1.64
C PHE A 123 -7.04 17.14 -1.38
N ASN A 124 -7.54 18.17 -0.70
CA ASN A 124 -8.98 18.44 -0.62
C ASN A 124 -9.47 19.29 -1.81
N GLY A 125 -10.77 19.59 -1.85
CA GLY A 125 -11.38 20.47 -2.86
C GLY A 125 -10.75 21.87 -2.98
N ASP A 126 -10.19 22.41 -1.89
CA ASP A 126 -9.48 23.70 -1.88
C ASP A 126 -8.02 23.58 -2.33
N LYS A 127 -7.60 22.41 -2.83
CA LYS A 127 -6.21 22.08 -3.20
C LYS A 127 -5.23 22.12 -2.02
N LYS A 128 -5.73 22.08 -0.79
CA LYS A 128 -4.90 21.94 0.42
C LYS A 128 -4.39 20.51 0.52
N CYS A 129 -3.07 20.36 0.73
CA CYS A 129 -2.46 19.05 0.98
C CYS A 129 -2.94 18.47 2.31
N LEU A 130 -3.47 17.24 2.26
CA LEU A 130 -3.94 16.46 3.41
C LEU A 130 -2.86 15.51 3.92
N GLY A 131 -2.00 15.01 3.04
CA GLY A 131 -0.95 14.07 3.40
C GLY A 131 -0.27 13.42 2.20
N PHE A 132 0.67 12.53 2.52
CA PHE A 132 1.52 11.84 1.56
C PHE A 132 1.55 10.35 1.85
N ALA A 133 1.74 9.55 0.80
CA ALA A 133 1.95 8.11 0.88
C ALA A 133 2.99 7.68 -0.15
N ASP A 134 3.71 6.59 0.11
CA ASP A 134 4.78 6.09 -0.77
C ASP A 134 4.92 4.57 -0.57
N ALA A 135 6.13 4.00 -0.49
CA ALA A 135 6.37 2.55 -0.38
C ALA A 135 5.64 1.87 0.78
N TYR A 136 5.55 2.55 1.93
CA TYR A 136 4.95 2.04 3.17
C TYR A 136 3.91 3.04 3.70
N PRO A 137 2.70 3.08 3.12
CA PRO A 137 1.72 4.11 3.43
C PRO A 137 1.14 3.92 4.84
N SER A 138 0.98 5.03 5.54
CA SER A 138 0.29 5.14 6.81
C SER A 138 -1.10 5.78 6.62
N GLU A 139 -1.88 5.76 7.71
CA GLU A 139 -3.23 6.29 7.72
C GLU A 139 -3.23 7.83 7.67
N ILE A 140 -4.04 8.40 6.78
CA ILE A 140 -4.18 9.85 6.55
C ILE A 140 -5.60 10.26 6.92
N LYS A 141 -5.73 11.29 7.76
CA LYS A 141 -7.03 11.88 8.11
C LYS A 141 -7.56 12.71 6.96
N VAL A 142 -8.80 12.45 6.57
CA VAL A 142 -9.46 13.05 5.42
C VAL A 142 -10.83 13.59 5.84
N PRO A 143 -11.10 14.89 5.63
CA PRO A 143 -12.39 15.48 5.94
C PRO A 143 -13.46 15.03 4.94
N LYS A 144 -14.73 15.25 5.28
CA LYS A 144 -15.83 15.12 4.34
C LYS A 144 -15.64 16.09 3.16
N GLY A 145 -15.89 15.63 1.94
CA GLY A 145 -15.84 16.45 0.72
C GLY A 145 -15.06 15.82 -0.41
N GLN A 146 -14.73 16.61 -1.43
CA GLN A 146 -13.94 16.14 -2.57
C GLN A 146 -12.48 15.91 -2.18
N VAL A 147 -11.93 14.81 -2.66
CA VAL A 147 -10.54 14.40 -2.43
C VAL A 147 -9.90 14.06 -3.76
N VAL A 148 -8.68 14.56 -3.96
CA VAL A 148 -7.85 14.29 -5.13
C VAL A 148 -6.57 13.62 -4.68
N ILE A 149 -6.27 12.46 -5.24
CA ILE A 149 -4.98 11.79 -5.06
C ILE A 149 -4.19 11.89 -6.36
N ARG A 150 -2.93 12.34 -6.26
CA ARG A 150 -1.99 12.35 -7.37
C ARG A 150 -0.86 11.38 -7.07
N LEU A 151 -0.77 10.30 -7.84
CA LEU A 151 0.38 9.39 -7.84
C LEU A 151 1.36 9.85 -8.90
N GLN A 152 2.60 10.11 -8.50
CA GLN A 152 3.73 10.40 -9.36
C GLN A 152 4.66 9.19 -9.38
N VAL A 153 4.89 8.63 -10.56
CA VAL A 153 5.90 7.58 -10.78
C VAL A 153 7.00 8.11 -11.67
N ARG A 154 8.25 7.81 -11.35
CA ARG A 154 9.41 8.24 -12.14
C ARG A 154 10.14 7.03 -12.72
N HIS A 155 10.64 7.19 -13.94
CA HIS A 155 11.57 6.28 -14.61
C HIS A 155 12.29 7.00 -15.75
N ASP A 156 13.53 6.63 -16.04
CA ASP A 156 14.22 7.01 -17.30
C ASP A 156 13.70 6.28 -18.56
N ASP A 157 12.98 5.17 -18.40
CA ASP A 157 12.36 4.39 -19.49
C ASP A 157 10.86 4.68 -19.58
N VAL A 158 10.45 5.37 -20.65
CA VAL A 158 9.05 5.70 -20.93
C VAL A 158 8.19 4.45 -21.07
N ALA A 159 8.71 3.35 -21.62
CA ALA A 159 7.95 2.12 -21.83
C ALA A 159 7.56 1.45 -20.50
N MET A 160 8.36 1.63 -19.45
CA MET A 160 8.01 1.20 -18.08
C MET A 160 6.85 2.01 -17.51
N LEU A 161 6.84 3.33 -17.75
CA LEU A 161 5.76 4.23 -17.31
C LEU A 161 4.45 3.98 -18.08
N GLU A 162 4.52 3.68 -19.39
CA GLU A 162 3.35 3.37 -20.21
C GLU A 162 2.52 2.20 -19.63
N LYS A 163 3.19 1.18 -19.07
CA LYS A 163 2.53 0.02 -18.44
C LYS A 163 1.69 0.39 -17.20
N LEU A 164 1.92 1.56 -16.62
CA LEU A 164 1.27 2.00 -15.38
C LEU A 164 0.12 2.97 -15.60
N LYS A 165 -0.19 3.40 -16.83
CA LYS A 165 -1.19 4.44 -17.12
C LYS A 165 -2.60 4.16 -16.60
N ASP A 166 -2.94 2.89 -16.38
CA ASP A 166 -4.25 2.44 -15.90
C ASP A 166 -4.19 1.82 -14.49
N THR A 167 -3.11 2.08 -13.74
CA THR A 167 -2.92 1.52 -12.39
C THR A 167 -4.11 1.89 -11.49
N THR A 168 -4.67 0.91 -10.80
CA THR A 168 -5.77 1.13 -9.84
C THR A 168 -5.20 1.32 -8.45
N LEU A 169 -5.65 2.38 -7.75
CA LEU A 169 -5.38 2.55 -6.33
C LEU A 169 -6.41 1.81 -5.48
N TRP A 170 -6.01 1.44 -4.28
CA TRP A 170 -6.88 0.91 -3.25
C TRP A 170 -6.89 1.85 -2.06
N LEU A 171 -8.08 2.28 -1.63
CA LEU A 171 -8.29 3.06 -0.41
C LEU A 171 -8.72 2.14 0.73
#